data_AF-A0A3M2AUN1-F1
#
_entry.id   AF-A0A3M2AUN1-F1
#
_cell.length_a   1.000
_cell.length_b   1.000
_cell.length_c   1.000
_cell.angle_alpha   90.00
_cell.angle_beta   90.00
_cell.angle_gamma   90.00
#
_symmetry.space_group_name_H-M   'P 1'
#
loop_
_entity.id
_entity.type
_entity.pdbx_description
1 polymer ?
#
loop_
_entity_poly.entity_id
_entity_poly.type
_entity_poly.pdbx_seq_one_letter_code
_entity_poly.pdbx_strand_id
1 'polypeptide(L)'
;FILNPTEENFLKAVIGNYVLESLYFYSGFAFFYTLGRQGKMRNTVQQIKYINRDELCFIEGTQVLTDKGWKDFRELDEEDLVAQYDMESGEISWVKPYAYIERDYEGSMFRLKHAKSGWEICATEGHEFIVRSLKSKKERKEPIEKIKLNPYSSIPTAGRLKGMVEEYNLWDLLIGKGSSVKTLAKVKSKLEPIERLLIALQADGAIDKERNGYSQLKFFFSAERKINRFEEILNECSAYGIKWKKKPFKKGFAYIVYYPNTLSVKPSKFFDEWINLTDVNDEWIKAFIEEVVQWNGHIPKGKNGKKVYYYSTKERRNKDFLQALCALAGMRTVVSRDKNPKAKNPVYRIWIYVDDDSINTQSMVKEEFYYKGKVYCVSVPKGNIVVRYKDSVCVAGNCHVSLFRNIILSLKEESPELFTPEFEKWLYEFFKHATDSEVKWGQYVTQNQILGINNQLIDKYIKYLANLRLTQLGYKPLYPDVTENPMKWIDQFRTINDTKTDFFQAKPQTYAKRSELRW
;
A
#
# COMPACT_ATOMS: atom_id res chain seq x y z
N PHE A 1 29.22 21.32 8.79
CA PHE A 1 28.15 21.27 9.80
C PHE A 1 28.67 21.18 11.24
N ILE A 2 29.20 20.05 11.74
CA ILE A 2 29.53 19.88 13.19
C ILE A 2 30.36 21.03 13.81
N LEU A 3 31.36 21.55 13.09
CA LEU A 3 32.23 22.65 13.56
C LEU A 3 31.68 24.07 13.28
N ASN A 4 30.68 24.19 12.41
CA ASN A 4 30.05 25.45 12.04
C ASN A 4 28.62 25.15 11.52
N PRO A 5 27.61 25.17 12.42
CA PRO A 5 26.23 24.86 12.07
C PRO A 5 25.55 26.09 11.48
N THR A 6 25.35 26.08 10.16
CA THR A 6 24.52 27.03 9.40
C THR A 6 23.60 26.26 8.48
N GLU A 7 22.51 26.86 8.01
CA GLU A 7 21.56 26.23 7.07
C GLU A 7 22.25 25.82 5.77
N GLU A 8 23.12 26.68 5.22
CA GLU A 8 23.98 26.36 4.09
C GLU A 8 24.88 25.14 4.37
N ASN A 9 25.53 25.09 5.54
CA ASN A 9 26.38 23.96 5.93
C ASN A 9 25.58 22.68 6.27
N PHE A 10 24.31 22.81 6.60
CA PHE A 10 23.37 21.70 6.75
C PHE A 10 22.99 21.15 5.38
N LEU A 11 22.52 21.99 4.45
CA LEU A 11 22.20 21.61 3.07
C LEU A 11 23.40 20.94 2.39
N LYS A 12 24.61 21.50 2.52
CA LYS A 12 25.86 20.88 2.02
C LYS A 12 26.13 19.49 2.63
N ALA A 13 25.79 19.28 3.91
CA ALA A 13 25.91 17.97 4.56
C ALA A 13 24.84 16.98 4.10
N VAL A 14 23.60 17.43 3.83
CA VAL A 14 22.53 16.61 3.23
C VAL A 14 22.91 16.18 1.81
N ILE A 15 23.46 17.09 0.98
CA ILE A 15 24.05 16.76 -0.32
C ILE A 15 25.18 15.72 -0.16
N GLY A 16 26.08 15.91 0.82
CA GLY A 16 27.17 14.98 1.10
C GLY A 16 26.68 13.55 1.42
N ASN A 17 25.65 13.42 2.26
CA ASN A 17 25.03 12.13 2.56
C ASN A 17 24.28 11.55 1.35
N TYR A 18 23.57 12.38 0.57
CA TYR A 18 22.94 11.93 -0.67
C TYR A 18 23.96 11.35 -1.65
N VAL A 19 25.12 11.99 -1.83
CA VAL A 19 26.22 11.47 -2.66
C VAL A 19 26.82 10.19 -2.07
N LEU A 20 27.02 10.12 -0.75
CA LEU A 20 27.50 8.91 -0.08
C LEU A 20 26.58 7.70 -0.33
N GLU A 21 25.28 7.84 -0.05
CA GLU A 21 24.34 6.72 -0.18
C GLU A 21 24.10 6.33 -1.64
N SER A 22 24.05 7.32 -2.55
CA SER A 22 23.51 7.13 -3.89
C SER A 22 24.57 7.03 -4.99
N LEU A 23 25.83 7.42 -4.71
CA LEU A 23 27.01 7.28 -5.57
C LEU A 23 28.05 6.30 -4.96
N TYR A 24 28.56 6.59 -3.76
CA TYR A 24 29.67 5.84 -3.16
C TYR A 24 29.33 4.37 -2.87
N PHE A 25 28.17 4.09 -2.26
CA PHE A 25 27.73 2.71 -2.04
C PHE A 25 27.55 1.94 -3.37
N TYR A 26 26.87 2.53 -4.36
CA TYR A 26 26.62 1.88 -5.65
C TYR A 26 27.91 1.63 -6.45
N SER A 27 28.88 2.54 -6.37
CA SER A 27 30.25 2.37 -6.87
C SER A 27 30.95 1.19 -6.19
N GLY A 28 31.03 1.20 -4.85
CA GLY A 28 31.67 0.15 -4.06
C GLY A 28 31.06 -1.24 -4.26
N PHE A 29 29.74 -1.32 -4.44
CA PHE A 29 29.03 -2.59 -4.64
C PHE A 29 29.31 -3.24 -6.00
N ALA A 30 29.61 -2.45 -7.04
CA ALA A 30 29.89 -2.95 -8.39
C ALA A 30 31.05 -3.96 -8.42
N PHE A 31 32.12 -3.71 -7.65
CA PHE A 31 33.27 -4.61 -7.54
C PHE A 31 32.88 -5.98 -6.98
N PHE A 32 32.13 -5.99 -5.88
CA PHE A 32 31.68 -7.22 -5.26
C PHE A 32 30.67 -7.98 -6.14
N TYR A 33 29.75 -7.30 -6.84
CA TYR A 33 28.87 -7.95 -7.80
C TYR A 33 29.66 -8.57 -8.98
N THR A 34 30.74 -7.93 -9.44
CA THR A 34 31.64 -8.52 -10.46
C THR A 34 32.26 -9.82 -9.96
N LEU A 35 32.75 -9.85 -8.71
CA LEU A 35 33.29 -11.06 -8.08
C LEU A 35 32.20 -12.12 -7.85
N GLY A 36 30.99 -11.70 -7.45
CA GLY A 36 29.79 -12.53 -7.32
C GLY A 36 29.44 -13.26 -8.62
N ARG A 37 29.55 -12.57 -9.76
CA ARG A 37 29.35 -13.12 -11.11
C ARG A 37 30.39 -14.17 -11.49
N GLN A 38 31.60 -14.08 -10.95
CA GLN A 38 32.62 -15.14 -11.04
C GLN A 38 32.42 -16.25 -9.99
N GLY A 39 31.31 -16.24 -9.24
CA GLY A 39 31.04 -17.17 -8.17
C GLY A 39 31.84 -16.95 -6.87
N LYS A 40 32.60 -15.85 -6.76
CA LYS A 40 33.43 -15.49 -5.60
C LYS A 40 32.67 -14.57 -4.64
N MET A 41 33.10 -14.51 -3.37
CA MET A 41 32.55 -13.61 -2.34
C MET A 41 31.02 -13.61 -2.19
N ARG A 42 30.35 -14.74 -2.49
CA ARG A 42 28.87 -14.85 -2.54
C ARG A 42 28.17 -14.38 -1.28
N ASN A 43 28.76 -14.62 -0.10
CA ASN A 43 28.21 -14.17 1.18
C ASN A 43 28.32 -12.64 1.36
N THR A 44 29.44 -12.02 0.98
CA THR A 44 29.59 -10.55 0.97
C THR A 44 28.61 -9.91 0.00
N VAL A 45 28.48 -10.48 -1.20
CA VAL A 45 27.49 -10.07 -2.20
C VAL A 45 26.06 -10.20 -1.64
N GLN A 46 25.76 -11.27 -0.91
CA GLN A 46 24.46 -11.44 -0.25
C GLN A 46 24.20 -10.37 0.81
N GLN A 47 25.20 -9.93 1.57
CA GLN A 47 25.08 -8.78 2.50
C GLN A 47 24.85 -7.47 1.75
N ILE A 48 25.59 -7.24 0.67
CA ILE A 48 25.42 -6.06 -0.18
C ILE A 48 24.01 -6.02 -0.80
N LYS A 49 23.43 -7.16 -1.23
CA LYS A 49 22.03 -7.22 -1.67
C LYS A 49 21.01 -6.90 -0.57
N TYR A 50 21.35 -7.03 0.72
CA TYR A 50 20.48 -6.55 1.80
C TYR A 50 20.52 -5.03 1.96
N ILE A 51 21.67 -4.40 1.68
CA ILE A 51 21.83 -2.93 1.72
C ILE A 51 21.20 -2.30 0.46
N ASN A 52 21.40 -2.90 -0.72
CA ASN A 52 20.99 -2.34 -2.01
C ASN A 52 19.48 -2.49 -2.32
N ARG A 53 18.67 -2.77 -1.30
CA ARG A 53 17.26 -3.18 -1.40
C ARG A 53 16.29 -2.00 -1.39
N ASP A 54 16.79 -0.77 -1.42
CA ASP A 54 16.08 0.46 -1.11
C ASP A 54 15.30 1.11 -2.26
N GLU A 55 14.64 0.33 -3.12
CA GLU A 55 13.76 0.87 -4.18
C GLU A 55 12.57 -0.07 -4.50
N LEU A 56 11.71 -0.32 -3.51
CA LEU A 56 10.68 -1.38 -3.51
C LEU A 56 9.27 -0.86 -3.78
N CYS A 57 8.58 -1.36 -4.80
CA CYS A 57 7.31 -0.78 -5.25
C CYS A 57 6.28 -1.83 -5.71
N PHE A 58 5.02 -1.38 -5.87
CA PHE A 58 3.92 -2.17 -6.42
C PHE A 58 3.78 -1.99 -7.92
N ILE A 59 3.13 -2.96 -8.57
CA ILE A 59 2.70 -2.85 -9.97
C ILE A 59 1.58 -1.79 -10.14
N GLU A 60 1.46 -1.22 -11.33
CA GLU A 60 0.33 -0.39 -11.74
C GLU A 60 -1.05 -1.04 -11.44
N GLY A 61 -2.04 -0.23 -11.06
CA GLY A 61 -3.38 -0.71 -10.66
C GLY A 61 -3.44 -1.25 -9.24
N THR A 62 -2.36 -1.11 -8.46
CA THR A 62 -2.41 -1.25 -7.00
C THR A 62 -2.92 0.06 -6.40
N GLN A 63 -3.76 -0.07 -5.39
CA GLN A 63 -4.41 1.02 -4.68
C GLN A 63 -3.94 1.04 -3.22
N VAL A 64 -3.93 2.21 -2.62
CA VAL A 64 -3.74 2.39 -1.17
C VAL A 64 -5.06 2.79 -0.53
N LEU A 65 -5.23 2.50 0.76
CA LEU A 65 -6.36 2.97 1.53
C LEU A 65 -6.11 4.38 2.06
N THR A 66 -6.94 5.33 1.62
CA THR A 66 -6.97 6.71 2.09
C THR A 66 -8.22 7.00 2.94
N ASP A 67 -8.27 8.17 3.56
CA ASP A 67 -9.45 8.74 4.23
C ASP A 67 -10.68 8.84 3.31
N LYS A 68 -10.45 9.00 2.00
CA LYS A 68 -11.47 9.05 0.94
C LYS A 68 -11.83 7.66 0.38
N GLY A 69 -11.17 6.60 0.84
CA GLY A 69 -11.38 5.21 0.40
C GLY A 69 -10.21 4.62 -0.40
N TRP A 70 -10.47 3.70 -1.33
CA TRP A 70 -9.41 3.06 -2.12
C TRP A 70 -9.02 3.94 -3.32
N LYS A 71 -7.82 4.53 -3.28
CA LYS A 71 -7.28 5.39 -4.34
C LYS A 71 -6.15 4.68 -5.09
N ASP A 72 -6.09 4.77 -6.42
CA ASP A 72 -4.93 4.26 -7.16
C ASP A 72 -3.67 5.08 -6.79
N PHE A 73 -2.49 4.46 -6.72
CA PHE A 73 -1.27 5.19 -6.37
C PHE A 73 -0.99 6.38 -7.32
N ARG A 74 -1.43 6.32 -8.58
CA ARG A 74 -1.32 7.40 -9.57
C ARG A 74 -2.23 8.59 -9.32
N GLU A 75 -3.27 8.39 -8.52
CA GLU A 75 -4.31 9.39 -8.25
C GLU A 75 -4.10 10.08 -6.90
N LEU A 76 -3.09 9.67 -6.12
CA LEU A 76 -2.78 10.25 -4.82
C LEU A 76 -2.41 11.74 -4.93
N ASP A 77 -2.99 12.53 -4.04
CA ASP A 77 -2.65 13.93 -3.83
C ASP A 77 -1.97 14.11 -2.47
N GLU A 78 -1.32 15.26 -2.28
CA GLU A 78 -0.60 15.57 -1.04
C GLU A 78 -1.53 15.77 0.16
N GLU A 79 -2.83 15.95 -0.06
CA GLU A 79 -3.83 16.16 0.99
C GLU A 79 -4.55 14.84 1.38
N ASP A 80 -4.25 13.72 0.72
CA ASP A 80 -4.74 12.40 1.12
C ASP A 80 -4.04 11.91 2.40
N LEU A 81 -4.83 11.47 3.38
CA LEU A 81 -4.31 10.72 4.52
C LEU A 81 -4.30 9.24 4.19
N VAL A 82 -3.17 8.57 4.36
CA VAL A 82 -3.00 7.13 4.12
C VAL A 82 -3.16 6.35 5.43
N ALA A 83 -3.81 5.18 5.33
CA ALA A 83 -3.90 4.21 6.43
C ALA A 83 -2.52 3.55 6.65
N GLN A 84 -1.79 4.02 7.66
CA GLN A 84 -0.60 3.32 8.16
C GLN A 84 -0.96 2.27 9.20
N TYR A 85 -0.20 1.18 9.24
CA TYR A 85 -0.44 0.04 10.12
C TYR A 85 0.68 -0.15 11.14
N ASP A 86 0.31 -0.41 12.38
CA ASP A 86 1.20 -0.66 13.51
C ASP A 86 1.39 -2.17 13.75
N MET A 87 2.63 -2.67 13.61
CA MET A 87 2.94 -4.10 13.78
C MET A 87 2.91 -4.57 15.23
N GLU A 88 3.00 -3.67 16.21
CA GLU A 88 3.01 -4.03 17.63
C GLU A 88 1.58 -4.12 18.16
N SER A 89 0.75 -3.12 17.86
CA SER A 89 -0.65 -3.08 18.32
C SER A 89 -1.64 -3.75 17.34
N GLY A 90 -1.33 -3.82 16.05
CA GLY A 90 -2.27 -4.21 15.00
C GLY A 90 -3.34 -3.14 14.71
N GLU A 91 -3.06 -1.89 15.09
CA GLU A 91 -3.94 -0.75 14.89
C GLU A 91 -3.61 0.01 13.60
N ILE A 92 -4.60 0.78 13.13
CA ILE A 92 -4.48 1.67 11.98
C ILE A 92 -4.66 3.11 12.46
N SER A 93 -3.81 3.99 11.96
CA SER A 93 -3.95 5.44 12.09
C SER A 93 -3.81 6.11 10.72
N TRP A 94 -4.38 7.30 10.60
CA TRP A 94 -4.30 8.14 9.42
C TRP A 94 -3.03 9.02 9.49
N VAL A 95 -2.29 9.14 8.40
CA VAL A 95 -1.07 9.98 8.31
C VAL A 95 -0.88 10.53 6.90
N LYS A 96 -0.37 11.75 6.77
CA LYS A 96 0.08 12.31 5.48
C LYS A 96 1.40 11.61 5.07
N PRO A 97 1.51 10.99 3.89
CA PRO A 97 2.77 10.41 3.42
C PRO A 97 3.87 11.47 3.30
N TYR A 98 5.11 11.09 3.63
CA TYR A 98 6.30 11.97 3.47
C TYR A 98 7.10 11.69 2.19
N ALA A 99 6.69 10.67 1.42
CA ALA A 99 7.26 10.38 0.11
C ALA A 99 6.21 9.72 -0.79
N TYR A 100 6.20 10.13 -2.05
CA TYR A 100 5.46 9.53 -3.15
C TYR A 100 6.47 9.04 -4.18
N ILE A 101 6.28 7.83 -4.69
CA ILE A 101 7.24 7.17 -5.56
C ILE A 101 6.51 6.71 -6.81
N GLU A 102 6.94 7.24 -7.95
CA GLU A 102 6.60 6.78 -9.29
C GLU A 102 7.91 6.65 -10.07
N ARG A 103 8.13 5.51 -10.73
CA ARG A 103 9.28 5.31 -11.61
C ARG A 103 9.03 4.22 -12.65
N ASP A 104 9.74 4.30 -13.76
CA ASP A 104 9.85 3.19 -14.69
C ASP A 104 10.69 2.06 -14.07
N TYR A 105 10.27 0.81 -14.32
CA TYR A 105 10.91 -0.40 -13.83
C TYR A 105 10.97 -1.45 -14.94
N GLU A 106 12.09 -2.17 -14.99
CA GLU A 106 12.33 -3.27 -15.93
C GLU A 106 13.09 -4.38 -15.18
N GLY A 107 12.43 -5.51 -14.91
CA GLY A 107 13.01 -6.58 -14.09
C GLY A 107 12.02 -7.61 -13.53
N SER A 108 12.45 -8.34 -12.51
CA SER A 108 11.69 -9.41 -11.86
C SER A 108 10.61 -8.89 -10.91
N MET A 109 9.35 -9.12 -11.29
CA MET A 109 8.16 -8.85 -10.49
C MET A 109 7.66 -10.15 -9.85
N PHE A 110 7.31 -10.12 -8.57
CA PHE A 110 6.77 -11.28 -7.86
C PHE A 110 5.27 -11.14 -7.65
N ARG A 111 4.54 -12.21 -7.91
CA ARG A 111 3.11 -12.35 -7.59
C ARG A 111 2.93 -13.38 -6.48
N LEU A 112 2.26 -13.01 -5.40
CA LEU A 112 1.66 -13.95 -4.46
C LEU A 112 0.20 -14.16 -4.85
N LYS A 113 -0.27 -15.41 -4.87
CA LYS A 113 -1.65 -15.73 -5.26
C LYS A 113 -2.21 -16.89 -4.45
N HIS A 114 -3.31 -16.65 -3.73
CA HIS A 114 -4.01 -17.68 -2.97
C HIS A 114 -4.99 -18.44 -3.86
N ALA A 115 -4.63 -19.68 -4.21
CA ALA A 115 -5.27 -20.46 -5.27
C ALA A 115 -6.78 -20.70 -5.08
N LYS A 116 -7.28 -20.67 -3.83
CA LYS A 116 -8.69 -20.96 -3.50
C LYS A 116 -9.59 -19.73 -3.45
N SER A 117 -9.05 -18.55 -3.11
CA SER A 117 -9.85 -17.32 -2.95
C SER A 117 -9.70 -16.34 -4.11
N GLY A 118 -8.68 -16.52 -4.96
CA GLY A 118 -8.33 -15.56 -6.00
C GLY A 118 -7.64 -14.29 -5.47
N TRP A 119 -7.35 -14.21 -4.17
CA TRP A 119 -6.54 -13.13 -3.59
C TRP A 119 -5.15 -13.16 -4.25
N GLU A 120 -4.68 -12.02 -4.73
CA GLU A 120 -3.35 -11.87 -5.32
C GLU A 120 -2.80 -10.45 -5.13
N ILE A 121 -1.47 -10.33 -4.98
CA ILE A 121 -0.73 -9.06 -4.93
C ILE A 121 0.55 -9.22 -5.77
N CYS A 122 0.99 -8.16 -6.42
CA CYS A 122 2.25 -8.13 -7.17
C CYS A 122 3.13 -6.97 -6.70
N ALA A 123 4.41 -7.24 -6.44
CA ALA A 123 5.38 -6.23 -6.05
C ALA A 123 6.78 -6.59 -6.56
N THR A 124 7.66 -5.59 -6.68
CA THR A 124 9.04 -5.79 -7.12
C THR A 124 9.77 -6.74 -6.19
N GLU A 125 10.82 -7.40 -6.69
CA GLU A 125 11.74 -8.12 -5.82
C GLU A 125 12.17 -7.29 -4.61
N GLY A 126 12.32 -7.95 -3.47
CA GLY A 126 12.71 -7.34 -2.22
C GLY A 126 11.54 -6.71 -1.47
N HIS A 127 10.39 -6.42 -2.09
CA HIS A 127 9.32 -5.66 -1.44
C HIS A 127 8.76 -6.37 -0.21
N GLU A 128 8.58 -5.63 0.88
CA GLU A 128 8.30 -6.20 2.19
C GLU A 128 6.82 -6.40 2.42
N PHE A 129 6.48 -7.57 2.95
CA PHE A 129 5.15 -7.90 3.42
C PHE A 129 5.19 -8.26 4.89
N ILE A 130 4.10 -7.97 5.60
CA ILE A 130 3.97 -8.39 6.98
C ILE A 130 3.60 -9.87 7.01
N VAL A 131 4.43 -10.69 7.65
CA VAL A 131 4.19 -12.12 7.81
C VAL A 131 4.00 -12.42 9.30
N ARG A 132 2.75 -12.67 9.68
CA ARG A 132 2.35 -13.02 11.04
C ARG A 132 2.54 -14.52 11.28
N SER A 133 3.12 -14.87 12.42
CA SER A 133 3.13 -16.24 12.95
C SER A 133 1.76 -16.56 13.56
N LEU A 134 1.08 -17.59 13.07
CA LEU A 134 -0.21 -18.02 13.61
C LEU A 134 -0.08 -18.68 15.00
N LYS A 135 1.11 -19.20 15.34
CA LYS A 135 1.40 -19.80 16.65
C LYS A 135 1.69 -18.75 17.73
N SER A 136 2.54 -17.77 17.43
CA SER A 136 3.04 -16.79 18.41
C SER A 136 2.44 -15.40 18.26
N LYS A 137 1.58 -15.17 17.27
CA LYS A 137 0.99 -13.88 16.87
C LYS A 137 1.98 -12.77 16.49
N LYS A 138 3.27 -12.93 16.75
CA LYS A 138 4.34 -12.01 16.33
C LYS A 138 4.35 -11.80 14.83
N GLU A 139 4.51 -10.55 14.44
CA GLU A 139 4.68 -10.10 13.07
C GLU A 139 6.15 -9.80 12.77
N ARG A 140 6.52 -9.89 11.49
CA ARG A 140 7.84 -9.50 10.98
C ARG A 140 7.69 -9.11 9.52
N LYS A 141 8.59 -8.26 9.03
CA LYS A 141 8.72 -8.00 7.59
C LYS A 141 9.46 -9.16 6.94
N GLU A 142 8.96 -9.66 5.80
CA GLU A 142 9.72 -10.54 4.91
C GLU A 142 9.62 -10.03 3.47
N PRO A 143 10.73 -10.04 2.71
CA PRO A 143 10.69 -9.81 1.26
C PRO A 143 9.77 -10.83 0.56
N ILE A 144 9.01 -10.38 -0.43
CA ILE A 144 8.10 -11.21 -1.24
C ILE A 144 8.76 -12.49 -1.76
N GLU A 145 9.98 -12.42 -2.28
CA GLU A 145 10.74 -13.57 -2.79
C GLU A 145 11.17 -14.55 -1.68
N LYS A 146 11.21 -14.11 -0.41
CA LYS A 146 11.59 -14.95 0.75
C LYS A 146 10.44 -15.41 1.62
N ILE A 147 9.22 -14.89 1.46
CA ILE A 147 8.05 -15.35 2.23
C ILE A 147 7.90 -16.88 2.09
N LYS A 148 7.92 -17.57 3.24
CA LYS A 148 7.77 -19.03 3.33
C LYS A 148 6.28 -19.40 3.39
N LEU A 149 5.78 -20.00 2.32
CA LEU A 149 4.38 -20.41 2.21
C LEU A 149 4.11 -21.68 3.04
N ASN A 150 3.36 -21.57 4.14
CA ASN A 150 3.16 -22.67 5.09
C ASN A 150 1.89 -22.46 5.97
N PRO A 151 1.31 -23.52 6.57
CA PRO A 151 0.08 -23.42 7.38
C PRO A 151 0.19 -22.60 8.66
N TYR A 152 1.39 -22.28 9.14
CA TYR A 152 1.61 -21.57 10.41
C TYR A 152 1.90 -20.08 10.23
N SER A 153 1.77 -19.54 9.02
CA SER A 153 1.90 -18.10 8.76
C SER A 153 0.73 -17.53 7.97
N SER A 154 0.45 -16.25 8.21
CA SER A 154 -0.53 -15.46 7.48
C SER A 154 0.01 -14.08 7.12
N ILE A 155 -0.58 -13.44 6.12
CA ILE A 155 -0.37 -12.03 5.79
C ILE A 155 -1.57 -11.24 6.34
N PRO A 156 -1.39 -10.19 7.16
CA PRO A 156 -2.49 -9.33 7.60
C PRO A 156 -3.20 -8.67 6.41
N THR A 157 -4.51 -8.55 6.53
CA THR A 157 -5.43 -7.99 5.50
C THR A 157 -6.37 -6.93 6.04
N ALA A 158 -6.32 -6.69 7.36
CA ALA A 158 -7.07 -5.67 8.08
C ALA A 158 -6.31 -5.33 9.38
N GLY A 159 -6.59 -4.16 9.94
CA GLY A 159 -6.16 -3.72 11.27
C GLY A 159 -7.31 -2.99 11.98
N ARG A 160 -7.06 -2.41 13.14
CA ARG A 160 -8.11 -1.71 13.94
C ARG A 160 -7.90 -0.20 13.95
N LEU A 161 -8.76 0.54 13.26
CA LEU A 161 -8.81 1.99 13.28
C LEU A 161 -9.38 2.48 14.61
N LYS A 162 -8.59 3.27 15.36
CA LYS A 162 -9.02 3.92 16.61
C LYS A 162 -9.45 5.39 16.43
N GLY A 163 -9.61 5.85 15.19
CA GLY A 163 -9.96 7.24 14.87
C GLY A 163 -8.85 8.23 15.22
N MET A 164 -7.60 7.77 15.14
CA MET A 164 -6.41 8.60 15.37
C MET A 164 -5.86 9.11 14.04
N VAL A 165 -5.65 10.42 13.95
CA VAL A 165 -4.73 11.03 12.99
C VAL A 165 -3.41 11.23 13.73
N GLU A 166 -2.32 10.73 13.15
CA GLU A 166 -0.97 10.91 13.68
C GLU A 166 -0.22 11.90 12.79
N GLU A 167 0.04 13.10 13.31
CA GLU A 167 0.92 14.08 12.67
C GLU A 167 2.34 13.90 13.18
N TYR A 168 3.32 13.99 12.27
CA TYR A 168 4.73 13.82 12.56
C TYR A 168 5.49 15.05 12.10
N ASN A 169 6.28 15.64 13.00
CA ASN A 169 7.31 16.57 12.58
C ASN A 169 8.44 15.76 11.91
N LEU A 170 8.75 16.05 10.65
CA LEU A 170 9.77 15.34 9.89
C LEU A 170 11.14 15.40 10.59
N TRP A 171 11.48 16.53 11.21
CA TRP A 171 12.72 16.69 11.97
C TRP A 171 12.78 15.79 13.21
N ASP A 172 11.70 15.66 13.98
CA ASP A 172 11.65 14.76 15.13
C ASP A 172 11.68 13.28 14.75
N LEU A 173 11.16 12.93 13.56
CA LEU A 173 11.29 11.60 12.97
C LEU A 173 12.76 11.31 12.61
N LEU A 174 13.42 12.25 11.92
CA LEU A 174 14.81 12.13 11.45
C LEU A 174 15.83 12.00 12.60
N ILE A 175 15.61 12.71 13.71
CA ILE A 175 16.49 12.67 14.89
C ILE A 175 16.07 11.61 15.93
N GLY A 176 15.10 10.75 15.60
CA GLY A 176 14.69 9.63 16.44
C GLY A 176 13.94 10.01 17.73
N LYS A 177 13.41 11.23 17.84
CA LYS A 177 12.62 11.68 19.00
C LYS A 177 11.19 11.13 19.01
N GLY A 178 10.69 10.62 17.87
CA GLY A 178 9.44 9.85 17.82
C GLY A 178 8.18 10.64 18.22
N SER A 179 8.25 11.97 18.20
CA SER A 179 7.16 12.84 18.59
C SER A 179 6.06 12.84 17.53
N SER A 180 4.95 12.17 17.84
CA SER A 180 3.70 12.24 17.07
C SER A 180 2.67 13.05 17.85
N VAL A 181 2.05 14.03 17.20
CA VAL A 181 0.83 14.65 17.72
C VAL A 181 -0.32 13.74 17.33
N LYS A 182 -0.94 13.12 18.34
CA LYS A 182 -2.11 12.26 18.14
C LYS A 182 -3.37 13.09 18.32
N THR A 183 -3.93 13.54 17.20
CA THR A 183 -5.25 14.16 17.21
C THR A 183 -6.30 13.05 17.15
N LEU A 184 -7.01 12.85 18.26
CA LEU A 184 -8.28 12.15 18.22
C LEU A 184 -9.23 12.99 17.36
N ALA A 185 -9.61 12.44 16.20
CA ALA A 185 -10.75 12.99 15.46
C ALA A 185 -12.00 12.95 16.35
N LYS A 186 -13.08 13.63 15.95
CA LYS A 186 -14.36 13.56 16.69
C LYS A 186 -15.07 12.23 16.39
N VAL A 187 -14.50 11.13 16.89
CA VAL A 187 -14.83 9.78 16.45
C VAL A 187 -16.19 9.33 16.99
N LYS A 188 -17.05 8.85 16.09
CA LYS A 188 -18.24 8.08 16.44
C LYS A 188 -17.81 6.68 16.87
N SER A 189 -18.22 6.26 18.06
CA SER A 189 -18.08 4.88 18.56
C SER A 189 -19.38 4.08 18.48
N LYS A 190 -20.53 4.76 18.38
CA LYS A 190 -21.87 4.15 18.34
C LYS A 190 -22.62 4.56 17.07
N LEU A 191 -23.23 3.58 16.42
CA LEU A 191 -24.08 3.78 15.24
C LEU A 191 -25.42 4.39 15.66
N GLU A 192 -25.75 5.57 15.13
CA GLU A 192 -26.97 6.30 15.50
C GLU A 192 -28.22 5.77 14.76
N PRO A 193 -29.44 5.98 15.30
CA PRO A 193 -30.69 5.54 14.67
C PRO A 193 -30.87 6.06 13.23
N ILE A 194 -30.47 7.31 12.98
CA ILE A 194 -30.51 7.89 11.63
C ILE A 194 -29.55 7.18 10.67
N GLU A 195 -28.41 6.69 11.14
CA GLU A 195 -27.43 5.96 10.34
C GLU A 195 -27.95 4.55 10.02
N ARG A 196 -28.58 3.88 10.99
CA ARG A 196 -29.34 2.63 10.77
C ARG A 196 -30.43 2.79 9.71
N LEU A 197 -31.16 3.91 9.72
CA LEU A 197 -32.14 4.24 8.68
C LEU A 197 -31.52 4.47 7.30
N LEU A 198 -30.33 5.11 7.21
CA LEU A 198 -29.62 5.28 5.94
C LEU A 198 -29.04 3.97 5.39
N ILE A 199 -28.64 3.04 6.27
CA ILE A 199 -28.27 1.68 5.86
C ILE A 199 -29.48 0.94 5.26
N ALA A 200 -30.65 1.03 5.91
CA ALA A 200 -31.90 0.49 5.35
C ALA A 200 -32.26 1.16 4.01
N LEU A 201 -32.02 2.49 3.88
CA LEU A 201 -32.23 3.25 2.65
C LEU A 201 -31.36 2.72 1.51
N GLN A 202 -30.08 2.37 1.78
CA GLN A 202 -29.19 1.76 0.78
C GLN A 202 -29.79 0.47 0.21
N ALA A 203 -30.39 -0.35 1.07
CA ALA A 203 -30.87 -1.69 0.72
C ALA A 203 -32.25 -1.71 0.02
N ASP A 204 -33.31 -1.36 0.74
CA ASP A 204 -34.70 -1.54 0.30
C ASP A 204 -35.45 -0.20 0.08
N GLY A 205 -34.77 0.94 0.32
CA GLY A 205 -35.35 2.27 0.18
C GLY A 205 -35.06 2.96 -1.16
N ALA A 206 -35.87 3.97 -1.46
CA ALA A 206 -35.71 4.90 -2.57
C ALA A 206 -35.91 6.34 -2.10
N ILE A 207 -35.12 7.27 -2.63
CA ILE A 207 -35.30 8.72 -2.45
C ILE A 207 -36.30 9.19 -3.51
N ASP A 208 -37.31 9.96 -3.10
CA ASP A 208 -38.36 10.47 -4.00
C ASP A 208 -38.17 11.97 -4.28
N LYS A 209 -39.01 12.84 -3.71
CA LYS A 209 -38.94 14.29 -3.88
C LYS A 209 -38.73 14.97 -2.54
N GLU A 210 -38.04 16.09 -2.56
CA GLU A 210 -38.07 17.04 -1.46
C GLU A 210 -39.38 17.82 -1.47
N ARG A 211 -39.97 18.03 -0.28
CA ARG A 211 -41.18 18.84 -0.12
C ARG A 211 -41.25 19.41 1.29
N ASN A 212 -41.53 20.71 1.40
CA ASN A 212 -41.73 21.42 2.68
C ASN A 212 -40.58 21.23 3.69
N GLY A 213 -39.32 21.22 3.22
CA GLY A 213 -38.15 21.02 4.09
C GLY A 213 -37.88 19.56 4.51
N TYR A 214 -38.53 18.58 3.87
CA TYR A 214 -38.30 17.16 4.10
C TYR A 214 -37.95 16.42 2.80
N SER A 215 -36.92 15.58 2.85
CA SER A 215 -36.63 14.55 1.84
C SER A 215 -37.56 13.35 2.06
N GLN A 216 -38.36 12.99 1.05
CA GLN A 216 -39.24 11.83 1.16
C GLN A 216 -38.52 10.53 0.78
N LEU A 217 -38.43 9.61 1.73
CA LEU A 217 -37.86 8.28 1.55
C LEU A 217 -38.99 7.24 1.50
N LYS A 218 -38.99 6.38 0.48
CA LYS A 218 -40.00 5.34 0.27
C LYS A 218 -39.38 3.97 0.49
N PHE A 219 -40.05 3.14 1.27
CA PHE A 219 -39.63 1.76 1.55
C PHE A 219 -40.79 0.79 1.34
N PHE A 220 -40.48 -0.45 1.01
CA PHE A 220 -41.45 -1.52 0.91
C PHE A 220 -40.91 -2.82 1.49
N PHE A 221 -41.64 -3.42 2.42
CA PHE A 221 -41.25 -4.67 3.07
C PHE A 221 -42.42 -5.67 3.10
N SER A 222 -42.13 -6.92 2.74
CA SER A 222 -43.06 -8.06 2.86
C SER A 222 -42.58 -9.14 3.83
N ALA A 223 -41.39 -8.98 4.43
CA ALA A 223 -40.83 -9.92 5.39
C ALA A 223 -40.97 -9.34 6.81
N GLU A 224 -41.64 -10.08 7.70
CA GLU A 224 -41.95 -9.65 9.07
C GLU A 224 -40.70 -9.23 9.86
N ARG A 225 -39.59 -9.97 9.74
CA ARG A 225 -38.29 -9.58 10.32
C ARG A 225 -37.83 -8.17 9.90
N LYS A 226 -37.96 -7.83 8.61
CA LYS A 226 -37.59 -6.49 8.12
C LYS A 226 -38.57 -5.43 8.59
N ILE A 227 -39.87 -5.75 8.63
CA ILE A 227 -40.92 -4.87 9.14
C ILE A 227 -40.64 -4.49 10.60
N ASN A 228 -40.46 -5.48 11.48
CA ASN A 228 -40.25 -5.25 12.90
C ASN A 228 -38.95 -4.45 13.17
N ARG A 229 -37.86 -4.80 12.47
CA ARG A 229 -36.58 -4.05 12.57
C ARG A 229 -36.69 -2.62 12.05
N PHE A 230 -37.48 -2.38 11.00
CA PHE A 230 -37.68 -1.05 10.45
C PHE A 230 -38.50 -0.17 11.38
N GLU A 231 -39.56 -0.71 11.99
CA GLU A 231 -40.40 0.04 12.93
C GLU A 231 -39.67 0.37 14.24
N GLU A 232 -38.81 -0.52 14.73
CA GLU A 232 -37.86 -0.24 15.81
C GLU A 232 -37.00 1.01 15.50
N ILE A 233 -36.32 1.00 14.34
CA ILE A 233 -35.47 2.13 13.90
C ILE A 233 -36.29 3.42 13.73
N LEU A 234 -37.50 3.35 13.19
CA LEU A 234 -38.36 4.52 13.01
C LEU A 234 -38.85 5.12 14.33
N ASN A 235 -39.09 4.29 15.34
CA ASN A 235 -39.43 4.76 16.68
C ASN A 235 -38.24 5.49 17.32
N GLU A 236 -37.03 4.92 17.25
CA GLU A 236 -35.80 5.61 17.70
C GLU A 236 -35.53 6.90 16.90
N CYS A 237 -35.74 6.89 15.59
CA CYS A 237 -35.59 8.05 14.71
C CYS A 237 -36.58 9.20 15.02
N SER A 238 -37.65 8.95 15.77
CA SER A 238 -38.63 9.98 16.10
C SER A 238 -38.04 11.10 16.97
N ALA A 239 -36.99 10.80 17.75
CA ALA A 239 -36.19 11.80 18.49
C ALA A 239 -35.47 12.80 17.57
N TYR A 240 -35.22 12.44 16.31
CA TYR A 240 -34.57 13.26 15.30
C TYR A 240 -35.56 14.07 14.45
N GLY A 241 -36.84 14.15 14.87
CA GLY A 241 -37.89 14.86 14.13
C GLY A 241 -38.35 14.15 12.84
N ILE A 242 -37.88 12.92 12.62
CA ILE A 242 -38.29 12.08 11.49
C ILE A 242 -39.74 11.63 11.71
N LYS A 243 -40.58 11.87 10.71
CA LYS A 243 -42.00 11.48 10.71
C LYS A 243 -42.21 10.37 9.69
N TRP A 244 -43.19 9.50 9.88
CA TRP A 244 -43.45 8.42 8.92
C TRP A 244 -44.93 8.07 8.83
N LYS A 245 -45.30 7.39 7.74
CA LYS A 245 -46.64 6.82 7.48
C LYS A 245 -46.49 5.40 6.95
N LYS A 246 -47.20 4.46 7.57
CA LYS A 246 -47.35 3.05 7.12
C LYS A 246 -48.67 2.90 6.37
N LYS A 247 -48.67 2.14 5.27
CA LYS A 247 -49.89 1.70 4.57
C LYS A 247 -49.76 0.25 4.10
N PRO A 248 -50.84 -0.54 4.10
CA PRO A 248 -50.87 -1.84 3.42
C PRO A 248 -50.49 -1.68 1.95
N PHE A 249 -49.64 -2.56 1.43
CA PHE A 249 -49.24 -2.57 0.02
C PHE A 249 -48.81 -3.96 -0.41
N LYS A 250 -49.48 -4.53 -1.42
CA LYS A 250 -49.26 -5.93 -1.86
C LYS A 250 -49.35 -6.89 -0.65
N LYS A 251 -48.39 -7.81 -0.51
CA LYS A 251 -48.27 -8.78 0.60
C LYS A 251 -47.49 -8.23 1.81
N GLY A 252 -47.59 -6.94 2.09
CA GLY A 252 -46.77 -6.29 3.13
C GLY A 252 -47.14 -4.83 3.35
N PHE A 253 -46.15 -4.01 3.74
CA PHE A 253 -46.34 -2.61 4.06
C PHE A 253 -45.40 -1.71 3.25
N ALA A 254 -45.94 -0.60 2.78
CA ALA A 254 -45.16 0.51 2.24
C ALA A 254 -45.05 1.61 3.30
N TYR A 255 -43.85 2.17 3.45
CA TYR A 255 -43.55 3.26 4.38
C TYR A 255 -43.15 4.49 3.58
N ILE A 256 -43.66 5.64 4.01
CA ILE A 256 -43.22 6.96 3.56
C ILE A 256 -42.61 7.63 4.77
N VAL A 257 -41.30 7.88 4.73
CA VAL A 257 -40.53 8.53 5.79
C VAL A 257 -40.18 9.95 5.33
N TYR A 258 -40.45 10.92 6.18
CA TYR A 258 -40.17 12.33 5.98
C TYR A 258 -38.89 12.66 6.75
N TYR A 259 -37.77 12.71 6.05
CA TYR A 259 -36.45 12.98 6.61
C TYR A 259 -36.19 14.51 6.63
N PRO A 260 -36.00 15.18 7.78
CA PRO A 260 -35.81 16.62 7.82
C PRO A 260 -34.53 17.05 7.09
N ASN A 261 -34.64 18.04 6.18
CA ASN A 261 -33.49 18.58 5.47
C ASN A 261 -32.54 19.39 6.40
N THR A 262 -32.97 19.70 7.62
CA THR A 262 -32.16 20.35 8.66
C THR A 262 -31.15 19.42 9.34
N LEU A 263 -31.29 18.09 9.21
CA LEU A 263 -30.30 17.14 9.74
C LEU A 263 -28.95 17.30 9.00
N SER A 264 -27.85 17.13 9.71
CA SER A 264 -26.49 17.29 9.17
C SER A 264 -26.17 16.22 8.12
N VAL A 265 -26.47 14.96 8.44
CA VAL A 265 -26.35 13.82 7.53
C VAL A 265 -27.46 13.90 6.47
N LYS A 266 -27.13 13.74 5.18
CA LYS A 266 -28.12 13.73 4.09
C LYS A 266 -28.41 12.29 3.63
N PRO A 267 -29.64 11.98 3.20
CA PRO A 267 -29.96 10.66 2.68
C PRO A 267 -29.30 10.42 1.31
N SER A 268 -28.49 9.38 1.19
CA SER A 268 -27.92 8.91 -0.08
C SER A 268 -28.06 7.40 -0.26
N LYS A 269 -27.91 6.94 -1.50
CA LYS A 269 -27.77 5.52 -1.88
C LYS A 269 -26.30 5.06 -1.85
N PHE A 270 -25.35 5.97 -1.72
CA PHE A 270 -23.91 5.73 -1.67
C PHE A 270 -23.38 5.92 -0.25
N PHE A 271 -22.53 5.02 0.24
CA PHE A 271 -22.01 5.07 1.61
C PHE A 271 -20.98 6.19 1.81
N ASP A 272 -20.15 6.42 0.80
CA ASP A 272 -19.09 7.44 0.72
C ASP A 272 -19.61 8.88 0.67
N GLU A 273 -20.91 9.10 0.51
CA GLU A 273 -21.51 10.44 0.48
C GLU A 273 -22.00 10.94 1.86
N TRP A 274 -21.99 10.08 2.88
CA TRP A 274 -22.44 10.44 4.24
C TRP A 274 -21.61 9.82 5.38
N ILE A 275 -20.66 8.93 5.06
CA ILE A 275 -19.68 8.39 6.00
C ILE A 275 -18.31 8.91 5.61
N ASN A 276 -17.65 9.61 6.55
CA ASN A 276 -16.25 9.97 6.46
C ASN A 276 -15.41 8.96 7.26
N LEU A 277 -14.32 8.44 6.69
CA LEU A 277 -13.49 7.41 7.32
C LEU A 277 -12.61 7.95 8.46
N THR A 278 -12.41 9.26 8.56
CA THR A 278 -11.74 9.89 9.73
C THR A 278 -12.63 9.91 10.97
N ASP A 279 -13.95 9.86 10.79
CA ASP A 279 -14.93 10.18 11.85
C ASP A 279 -15.47 8.91 12.55
N VAL A 280 -14.91 7.74 12.28
CA VAL A 280 -15.39 6.42 12.76
C VAL A 280 -14.27 5.57 13.36
N ASN A 281 -14.60 4.73 14.35
CA ASN A 281 -13.69 3.72 14.92
C ASN A 281 -14.11 2.29 14.53
N ASP A 282 -13.28 1.31 14.89
CA ASP A 282 -13.56 -0.11 14.63
C ASP A 282 -14.86 -0.62 15.27
N GLU A 283 -15.34 -0.01 16.35
CA GLU A 283 -16.59 -0.38 17.03
C GLU A 283 -17.83 0.08 16.24
N TRP A 284 -17.85 1.35 15.82
CA TRP A 284 -18.88 1.91 14.93
C TRP A 284 -18.93 1.12 13.62
N ILE A 285 -17.76 0.79 13.05
CA ILE A 285 -17.70 0.02 11.81
C ILE A 285 -18.26 -1.41 11.99
N LYS A 286 -17.97 -2.08 13.12
CA LYS A 286 -18.57 -3.39 13.41
C LYS A 286 -20.09 -3.30 13.50
N ALA A 287 -20.62 -2.31 14.22
CA ALA A 287 -22.07 -2.07 14.31
C ALA A 287 -22.69 -1.75 12.93
N PHE A 288 -22.03 -0.94 12.11
CA PHE A 288 -22.44 -0.64 10.73
C PHE A 288 -22.52 -1.92 9.88
N ILE A 289 -21.48 -2.77 9.92
CA ILE A 289 -21.45 -4.02 9.16
C ILE A 289 -22.51 -5.02 9.66
N GLU A 290 -22.72 -5.13 10.98
CA GLU A 290 -23.80 -5.96 11.54
C GLU A 290 -25.19 -5.48 11.08
N GLU A 291 -25.44 -4.17 11.03
CA GLU A 291 -26.69 -3.59 10.53
C GLU A 291 -26.87 -3.81 9.01
N VAL A 292 -25.84 -3.53 8.18
CA VAL A 292 -25.88 -3.77 6.71
C VAL A 292 -26.34 -5.20 6.39
N VAL A 293 -25.88 -6.17 7.18
CA VAL A 293 -26.20 -7.58 7.00
C VAL A 293 -27.65 -7.92 7.36
N GLN A 294 -28.32 -7.12 8.21
CA GLN A 294 -29.76 -7.27 8.48
C GLN A 294 -30.62 -6.98 7.24
N TRP A 295 -30.16 -6.14 6.31
CA TRP A 295 -30.94 -5.71 5.14
C TRP A 295 -30.60 -6.49 3.87
N ASN A 296 -29.35 -6.40 3.43
CA ASN A 296 -28.86 -6.95 2.16
C ASN A 296 -27.84 -8.08 2.35
N GLY A 297 -27.81 -8.67 3.55
CA GLY A 297 -26.91 -9.76 3.89
C GLY A 297 -27.57 -11.09 4.19
N HIS A 298 -26.71 -12.09 4.28
CA HIS A 298 -27.02 -13.43 4.78
C HIS A 298 -25.94 -13.81 5.80
N ILE A 299 -26.35 -14.47 6.89
CA ILE A 299 -25.44 -15.08 7.87
C ILE A 299 -25.50 -16.59 7.63
N PRO A 300 -24.52 -17.19 6.94
CA PRO A 300 -24.50 -18.63 6.73
C PRO A 300 -24.39 -19.35 8.07
N LYS A 301 -25.01 -20.53 8.19
CA LYS A 301 -24.77 -21.43 9.32
C LYS A 301 -23.31 -21.91 9.26
N GLY A 302 -22.44 -21.27 10.04
CA GLY A 302 -20.99 -21.51 10.01
C GLY A 302 -20.64 -22.93 10.45
N LYS A 303 -19.66 -23.57 9.78
CA LYS A 303 -19.24 -24.94 10.11
C LYS A 303 -18.40 -25.05 11.39
N ASN A 304 -17.79 -23.96 11.87
CA ASN A 304 -16.82 -23.95 12.98
C ASN A 304 -17.03 -22.75 13.95
N GLY A 305 -18.27 -22.32 14.21
CA GLY A 305 -18.60 -21.24 15.16
C GLY A 305 -18.19 -19.79 14.78
N LYS A 306 -17.20 -19.60 13.90
CA LYS A 306 -16.78 -18.26 13.41
C LYS A 306 -17.93 -17.51 12.72
N LYS A 307 -18.08 -16.22 13.03
CA LYS A 307 -19.02 -15.33 12.34
C LYS A 307 -18.49 -15.01 10.94
N VAL A 308 -19.27 -15.37 9.93
CA VAL A 308 -19.06 -14.97 8.54
C VAL A 308 -20.32 -14.28 8.06
N TYR A 309 -20.18 -13.10 7.47
CA TYR A 309 -21.28 -12.41 6.81
C TYR A 309 -21.10 -12.45 5.30
N TYR A 310 -22.22 -12.40 4.61
CA TYR A 310 -22.29 -12.29 3.17
C TYR A 310 -23.12 -11.05 2.84
N TYR A 311 -22.55 -10.09 2.11
CA TYR A 311 -23.25 -8.92 1.58
C TYR A 311 -23.24 -8.98 0.06
N SER A 312 -24.29 -8.48 -0.59
CA SER A 312 -24.31 -8.36 -2.04
C SER A 312 -24.86 -7.03 -2.53
N THR A 313 -24.25 -6.49 -3.57
CA THR A 313 -24.60 -5.20 -4.18
C THR A 313 -24.34 -5.22 -5.68
N LYS A 314 -25.06 -4.38 -6.43
CA LYS A 314 -24.75 -4.06 -7.83
C LYS A 314 -23.85 -2.84 -7.96
N GLU A 315 -23.75 -2.04 -6.90
CA GLU A 315 -22.99 -0.80 -6.89
C GLU A 315 -21.53 -1.03 -6.52
N ARG A 316 -20.61 -0.58 -7.37
CA ARG A 316 -19.17 -0.70 -7.16
C ARG A 316 -18.69 0.23 -6.05
N ARG A 317 -19.16 1.48 -5.97
CA ARG A 317 -18.79 2.43 -4.89
C ARG A 317 -19.04 1.82 -3.52
N ASN A 318 -20.25 1.31 -3.27
CA ASN A 318 -20.60 0.67 -2.00
C ASN A 318 -19.81 -0.62 -1.72
N LYS A 319 -19.43 -1.39 -2.75
CA LYS A 319 -18.55 -2.56 -2.60
C LYS A 319 -17.15 -2.14 -2.16
N ASP A 320 -16.59 -1.14 -2.83
CA ASP A 320 -15.26 -0.60 -2.54
C ASP A 320 -15.20 0.02 -1.14
N PHE A 321 -16.18 0.86 -0.79
CA PHE A 321 -16.28 1.50 0.52
C PHE A 321 -16.52 0.50 1.67
N LEU A 322 -17.39 -0.50 1.48
CA LEU A 322 -17.59 -1.55 2.49
C LEU A 322 -16.31 -2.38 2.71
N GLN A 323 -15.53 -2.63 1.65
CA GLN A 323 -14.23 -3.30 1.79
C GLN A 323 -13.20 -2.44 2.54
N ALA A 324 -13.21 -1.11 2.35
CA ALA A 324 -12.38 -0.18 3.12
C ALA A 324 -12.73 -0.25 4.62
N LEU A 325 -14.01 -0.10 4.96
CA LEU A 325 -14.53 -0.23 6.33
C LEU A 325 -14.10 -1.57 6.97
N CYS A 326 -14.27 -2.70 6.29
CA CYS A 326 -13.83 -3.99 6.83
C CYS A 326 -12.31 -4.05 7.09
N ALA A 327 -11.48 -3.50 6.20
CA ALA A 327 -10.03 -3.43 6.39
C ALA A 327 -9.62 -2.55 7.60
N LEU A 328 -10.40 -1.51 7.90
CA LEU A 328 -10.23 -0.62 9.06
C LEU A 328 -10.75 -1.22 10.38
N ALA A 329 -11.50 -2.32 10.36
CA ALA A 329 -12.15 -2.89 11.54
C ALA A 329 -11.71 -4.32 11.89
N GLY A 330 -10.58 -4.78 11.34
CA GLY A 330 -10.01 -6.10 11.60
C GLY A 330 -10.74 -7.25 10.88
N MET A 331 -11.51 -6.97 9.83
CA MET A 331 -12.34 -7.96 9.13
C MET A 331 -11.80 -8.27 7.72
N ARG A 332 -11.31 -9.49 7.50
CA ARG A 332 -10.87 -9.94 6.17
C ARG A 332 -12.07 -10.06 5.25
N THR A 333 -11.91 -9.57 4.01
CA THR A 333 -12.91 -9.71 2.96
C THR A 333 -12.45 -10.66 1.84
N VAL A 334 -13.42 -11.31 1.19
CA VAL A 334 -13.22 -11.97 -0.11
C VAL A 334 -14.35 -11.55 -1.03
N VAL A 335 -14.01 -10.76 -2.05
CA VAL A 335 -14.96 -10.33 -3.09
C VAL A 335 -15.02 -11.40 -4.18
N SER A 336 -16.22 -11.66 -4.68
CA SER A 336 -16.45 -12.45 -5.88
C SER A 336 -17.49 -11.76 -6.75
N ARG A 337 -17.38 -11.94 -8.07
CA ARG A 337 -18.30 -11.36 -9.06
C ARG A 337 -19.09 -12.47 -9.76
N ASP A 338 -20.28 -12.15 -10.24
CA ASP A 338 -21.08 -13.16 -10.95
C ASP A 338 -20.40 -13.63 -12.23
N LYS A 339 -20.38 -14.96 -12.45
CA LYS A 339 -19.57 -15.57 -13.54
C LYS A 339 -20.18 -15.44 -14.93
N ASN A 340 -21.43 -14.98 -15.05
CA ASN A 340 -22.13 -14.86 -16.33
C ASN A 340 -21.63 -13.62 -17.11
N PRO A 341 -20.89 -13.78 -18.23
CA PRO A 341 -20.34 -12.64 -18.97
C PRO A 341 -21.42 -11.79 -19.66
N LYS A 342 -22.63 -12.35 -19.84
CA LYS A 342 -23.78 -11.68 -20.47
C LYS A 342 -24.67 -10.93 -19.46
N ALA A 343 -24.34 -10.96 -18.17
CA ALA A 343 -25.10 -10.24 -17.15
C ALA A 343 -24.85 -8.73 -17.27
N LYS A 344 -25.82 -7.98 -17.81
CA LYS A 344 -25.73 -6.51 -17.99
C LYS A 344 -25.38 -5.73 -16.71
N ASN A 345 -25.69 -6.27 -15.52
CA ASN A 345 -25.32 -5.71 -14.22
C ASN A 345 -24.84 -6.85 -13.29
N PRO A 346 -23.55 -7.19 -13.28
CA PRO A 346 -23.01 -8.29 -12.48
C PRO A 346 -23.01 -7.93 -10.99
N VAL A 347 -23.58 -8.80 -10.16
CA VAL A 347 -23.65 -8.62 -8.71
C VAL A 347 -22.28 -8.89 -8.08
N TYR A 348 -21.83 -7.97 -7.23
CA TYR A 348 -20.69 -8.17 -6.33
C TYR A 348 -21.16 -8.90 -5.07
N ARG A 349 -20.41 -9.91 -4.65
CA ARG A 349 -20.68 -10.76 -3.49
C ARG A 349 -19.48 -10.69 -2.56
N ILE A 350 -19.64 -10.10 -1.39
CA ILE A 350 -18.57 -9.84 -0.42
C ILE A 350 -18.77 -10.78 0.77
N TRP A 351 -17.82 -11.69 0.95
CA TRP A 351 -17.70 -12.51 2.16
C TRP A 351 -16.86 -11.74 3.17
N ILE A 352 -17.39 -11.53 4.37
CA ILE A 352 -16.77 -10.78 5.46
C ILE A 352 -16.51 -11.79 6.59
N TYR A 353 -15.24 -11.99 6.93
CA TYR A 353 -14.85 -12.86 8.04
C TYR A 353 -14.60 -11.95 9.25
N VAL A 354 -15.52 -11.98 10.22
CA VAL A 354 -15.54 -10.99 11.31
C VAL A 354 -14.39 -11.24 12.31
N ASP A 355 -14.12 -12.51 12.59
CA ASP A 355 -13.12 -12.98 13.57
C ASP A 355 -11.81 -13.44 12.88
N ASP A 356 -11.45 -12.80 11.77
CA ASP A 356 -10.28 -13.17 10.95
C ASP A 356 -9.79 -11.96 10.16
N ASP A 357 -8.60 -11.47 10.48
CA ASP A 357 -8.00 -10.24 9.93
C ASP A 357 -6.89 -10.53 8.90
N SER A 358 -6.56 -11.81 8.65
CA SER A 358 -5.36 -12.21 7.89
C SER A 358 -5.61 -13.41 6.98
N ILE A 359 -4.83 -13.54 5.91
CA ILE A 359 -4.92 -14.65 4.95
C ILE A 359 -3.77 -15.65 5.15
N ASN A 360 -4.10 -16.93 5.30
CA ASN A 360 -3.12 -18.01 5.51
C ASN A 360 -2.28 -18.27 4.24
N THR A 361 -0.97 -18.51 4.39
CA THR A 361 -0.06 -18.67 3.24
C THR A 361 0.01 -20.10 2.68
N GLN A 362 -0.59 -21.11 3.30
CA GLN A 362 -0.50 -22.52 2.87
C GLN A 362 -1.00 -22.80 1.46
N SER A 363 -2.10 -22.17 1.05
CA SER A 363 -2.69 -22.35 -0.29
C SER A 363 -2.29 -21.21 -1.24
N MET A 364 -1.20 -20.51 -0.94
CA MET A 364 -0.60 -19.55 -1.87
C MET A 364 0.37 -20.23 -2.83
N VAL A 365 0.51 -19.63 -4.00
CA VAL A 365 1.57 -19.86 -4.98
C VAL A 365 2.35 -18.55 -5.09
N LYS A 366 3.66 -18.63 -5.31
CA LYS A 366 4.53 -17.50 -5.63
C LYS A 366 5.06 -17.68 -7.04
N GLU A 367 4.83 -16.69 -7.90
CA GLU A 367 5.23 -16.65 -9.30
C GLU A 367 6.22 -15.49 -9.50
N GLU A 368 7.34 -15.72 -10.17
CA GLU A 368 8.23 -14.66 -10.67
C GLU A 368 7.92 -14.44 -12.16
N PHE A 369 7.83 -13.19 -12.60
CA PHE A 369 7.64 -12.84 -14.00
C PHE A 369 8.37 -11.55 -14.35
N TYR A 370 8.82 -11.45 -15.59
CA TYR A 370 9.40 -10.22 -16.12
C TYR A 370 8.33 -9.13 -16.30
N TYR A 371 8.59 -7.93 -15.79
CA TYR A 371 7.74 -6.76 -15.94
C TYR A 371 8.55 -5.58 -16.46
N LYS A 372 7.94 -4.83 -17.40
CA LYS A 372 8.44 -3.55 -17.90
C LYS A 372 7.28 -2.56 -17.90
N GLY A 373 7.40 -1.49 -17.11
CA GLY A 373 6.34 -0.51 -16.90
C GLY A 373 6.56 0.28 -15.61
N LYS A 374 5.60 1.12 -15.23
CA LYS A 374 5.72 1.94 -14.02
C LYS A 374 5.40 1.17 -12.74
N VAL A 375 6.11 1.51 -11.68
CA VAL A 375 5.87 1.00 -10.32
C VAL A 375 5.70 2.15 -9.34
N TYR A 376 4.90 1.90 -8.31
CA TYR A 376 4.42 2.95 -7.40
C TYR A 376 4.52 2.54 -5.93
N CYS A 377 4.75 3.52 -5.05
CA CYS A 377 4.65 3.35 -3.60
C CYS A 377 4.48 4.70 -2.88
N VAL A 378 4.22 4.65 -1.58
CA VAL A 378 4.34 5.80 -0.67
C VAL A 378 5.15 5.41 0.57
N SER A 379 5.71 6.38 1.28
CA SER A 379 6.38 6.17 2.56
C SER A 379 5.64 6.85 3.71
N VAL A 380 5.41 6.09 4.78
CA VAL A 380 4.71 6.51 6.00
C VAL A 380 5.56 6.21 7.24
N PRO A 381 5.43 6.96 8.35
CA PRO A 381 6.32 6.85 9.51
C PRO A 381 6.44 5.46 10.14
N LYS A 382 5.33 4.72 10.32
CA LYS A 382 5.38 3.34 10.83
C LYS A 382 5.91 2.31 9.82
N GLY A 383 6.15 2.73 8.59
CA GLY A 383 6.73 1.92 7.53
C GLY A 383 5.84 0.79 7.01
N ASN A 384 4.53 0.82 7.27
CA ASN A 384 3.57 -0.18 6.78
C ASN A 384 2.28 0.51 6.33
N ILE A 385 1.74 0.08 5.20
CA ILE A 385 0.54 0.65 4.57
C ILE A 385 -0.49 -0.44 4.26
N VAL A 386 -1.77 -0.05 4.28
CA VAL A 386 -2.87 -0.92 3.83
C VAL A 386 -3.10 -0.71 2.34
N VAL A 387 -2.83 -1.76 1.55
CA VAL A 387 -2.91 -1.72 0.08
C VAL A 387 -3.89 -2.77 -0.46
N ARG A 388 -4.35 -2.55 -1.68
CA ARG A 388 -5.23 -3.45 -2.41
C ARG A 388 -4.83 -3.55 -3.87
N TYR A 389 -4.65 -4.77 -4.37
CA TYR A 389 -4.55 -5.04 -5.81
C TYR A 389 -5.81 -5.76 -6.28
N LYS A 390 -6.53 -5.17 -7.24
CA LYS A 390 -7.88 -5.57 -7.65
C LYS A 390 -8.85 -5.55 -6.46
N ASP A 391 -9.27 -6.72 -5.96
CA ASP A 391 -10.12 -6.88 -4.76
C ASP A 391 -9.35 -7.46 -3.55
N SER A 392 -8.02 -7.60 -3.67
CA SER A 392 -7.15 -8.32 -2.72
C SER A 392 -6.46 -7.36 -1.77
N VAL A 393 -6.95 -7.24 -0.54
CA VAL A 393 -6.37 -6.34 0.48
C VAL A 393 -5.22 -7.03 1.23
N CYS A 394 -4.16 -6.29 1.55
CA CYS A 394 -3.11 -6.70 2.49
C CYS A 394 -2.43 -5.51 3.17
N VAL A 395 -1.78 -5.80 4.30
CA VAL A 395 -0.78 -4.91 4.89
C VAL A 395 0.58 -5.27 4.31
N ALA A 396 1.28 -4.27 3.80
CA ALA A 396 2.62 -4.38 3.25
C ALA A 396 3.55 -3.33 3.88
N GLY A 397 4.85 -3.54 3.78
CA GLY A 397 5.84 -2.51 4.09
C GLY A 397 5.77 -1.37 3.08
N ASN A 398 6.21 -0.18 3.47
CA ASN A 398 6.46 0.90 2.54
C ASN A 398 7.78 0.71 1.77
N CYS A 399 8.07 1.64 0.86
CA CYS A 399 9.40 1.78 0.29
C CYS A 399 10.34 2.53 1.26
N HIS A 400 11.48 1.94 1.55
CA HIS A 400 12.76 2.59 1.81
C HIS A 400 13.51 2.67 0.46
N VAL A 401 14.29 3.68 0.07
CA VAL A 401 14.65 5.00 0.67
C VAL A 401 14.57 6.12 -0.38
N SER A 402 14.22 7.34 0.03
CA SER A 402 14.49 8.59 -0.71
C SER A 402 14.87 9.77 0.22
N LEU A 403 15.39 9.45 1.41
CA LEU A 403 15.47 10.36 2.56
C LEU A 403 16.17 11.68 2.25
N PHE A 404 17.47 11.65 1.91
CA PHE A 404 18.23 12.86 1.63
C PHE A 404 17.71 13.58 0.38
N ARG A 405 17.25 12.87 -0.66
CA ARG A 405 16.58 13.48 -1.82
C ARG A 405 15.38 14.33 -1.39
N ASN A 406 14.50 13.77 -0.57
CA ASN A 406 13.27 14.47 -0.16
C ASN A 406 13.61 15.64 0.76
N ILE A 407 14.58 15.50 1.68
CA ILE A 407 15.08 16.63 2.47
C ILE A 407 15.60 17.76 1.56
N ILE A 408 16.35 17.45 0.49
CA ILE A 408 16.85 18.46 -0.47
C ILE A 408 15.69 19.14 -1.21
N LEU A 409 14.68 18.39 -1.65
CA LEU A 409 13.54 18.93 -2.38
C LEU A 409 12.64 19.78 -1.48
N SER A 410 12.30 19.32 -0.28
CA SER A 410 11.55 20.11 0.71
C SER A 410 12.30 21.38 1.10
N LEU A 411 13.62 21.32 1.32
CA LEU A 411 14.42 22.55 1.53
C LEU A 411 14.38 23.49 0.33
N LYS A 412 14.25 22.99 -0.91
CA LYS A 412 14.16 23.81 -2.12
C LYS A 412 12.80 24.52 -2.26
N GLU A 413 11.78 23.99 -1.60
CA GLU A 413 10.43 24.56 -1.54
C GLU A 413 10.25 25.48 -0.32
N GLU A 414 10.73 25.06 0.85
CA GLU A 414 10.61 25.78 2.13
C GLU A 414 11.62 26.93 2.28
N SER A 415 12.84 26.77 1.74
CA SER A 415 13.94 27.75 1.81
C SER A 415 14.64 27.94 0.46
N PRO A 416 13.95 28.48 -0.58
CA PRO A 416 14.53 28.66 -1.92
C PRO A 416 15.80 29.51 -1.95
N GLU A 417 15.95 30.43 -0.99
CA GLU A 417 17.13 31.29 -0.82
C GLU A 417 18.44 30.54 -0.53
N LEU A 418 18.38 29.28 -0.07
CA LEU A 418 19.56 28.43 0.09
C LEU A 418 20.07 27.85 -1.25
N PHE A 419 19.24 27.89 -2.30
CA PHE A 419 19.52 27.33 -3.62
C PHE A 419 19.96 28.42 -4.61
N THR A 420 20.92 29.24 -4.20
CA THR A 420 21.48 30.31 -5.04
C THR A 420 22.28 29.74 -6.22
N PRO A 421 22.55 30.54 -7.27
CA PRO A 421 23.44 30.15 -8.36
C PRO A 421 24.86 29.73 -7.88
N GLU A 422 25.36 30.32 -6.79
CA GLU A 422 26.61 29.93 -6.15
C GLU A 422 26.51 28.54 -5.50
N PHE A 423 25.38 28.22 -4.87
CA PHE A 423 25.13 26.88 -4.34
C PHE A 423 24.97 25.85 -5.47
N GLU A 424 24.23 26.16 -6.55
CA GLU A 424 24.12 25.27 -7.72
C GLU A 424 25.51 25.01 -8.35
N LYS A 425 26.35 26.04 -8.47
CA LYS A 425 27.74 25.88 -8.91
C LYS A 425 28.54 24.97 -7.98
N TRP A 426 28.46 25.21 -6.66
CA TRP A 426 29.12 24.35 -5.66
C TRP A 426 28.62 22.90 -5.74
N LEU A 427 27.32 22.69 -5.96
CA LEU A 427 26.70 21.37 -6.11
C LEU A 427 27.31 20.62 -7.30
N TYR A 428 27.40 21.26 -8.47
CA TYR A 428 28.03 20.66 -9.65
C TYR A 428 29.53 20.39 -9.45
N GLU A 429 30.27 21.32 -8.83
CA GLU A 429 31.69 21.13 -8.50
C GLU A 429 31.89 19.97 -7.51
N PHE A 430 31.01 19.83 -6.51
CA PHE A 430 31.03 18.75 -5.52
C PHE A 430 30.67 17.40 -6.15
N PHE A 431 29.63 17.33 -6.96
CA PHE A 431 29.27 16.10 -7.71
C PHE A 431 30.40 15.68 -8.66
N LYS A 432 31.03 16.64 -9.35
CA LYS A 432 32.22 16.36 -10.17
C LYS A 432 33.37 15.83 -9.33
N HIS A 433 33.68 16.47 -8.21
CA HIS A 433 34.76 16.05 -7.31
C HIS A 433 34.53 14.64 -6.73
N ALA A 434 33.32 14.34 -6.29
CA ALA A 434 32.95 13.02 -5.80
C ALA A 434 33.03 11.96 -6.90
N THR A 435 32.53 12.27 -8.11
CA THR A 435 32.62 11.37 -9.28
C THR A 435 34.08 11.10 -9.66
N ASP A 436 34.89 12.15 -9.81
CA ASP A 436 36.30 12.03 -10.18
C ASP A 436 37.10 11.25 -9.09
N SER A 437 36.72 11.37 -7.82
CA SER A 437 37.34 10.64 -6.71
C SER A 437 36.93 9.17 -6.69
N GLU A 438 35.65 8.87 -6.89
CA GLU A 438 35.14 7.50 -6.99
C GLU A 438 35.71 6.75 -8.20
N VAL A 439 35.86 7.42 -9.34
CA VAL A 439 36.54 6.83 -10.50
C VAL A 439 38.00 6.51 -10.18
N LYS A 440 38.75 7.43 -9.57
CA LYS A 440 40.14 7.17 -9.15
C LYS A 440 40.22 6.00 -8.15
N TRP A 441 39.33 5.97 -7.16
CA TRP A 441 39.27 4.92 -6.16
C TRP A 441 38.96 3.55 -6.77
N GLY A 442 37.93 3.46 -7.62
CA GLY A 442 37.57 2.22 -8.32
C GLY A 442 38.70 1.71 -9.23
N GLN A 443 39.38 2.60 -9.95
CA GLN A 443 40.54 2.24 -10.78
C GLN A 443 41.73 1.77 -9.92
N TYR A 444 41.98 2.42 -8.78
CA TYR A 444 43.05 2.06 -7.84
C TYR A 444 42.80 0.71 -7.14
N VAL A 445 41.56 0.43 -6.71
CA VAL A 445 41.19 -0.82 -6.04
C VAL A 445 41.16 -2.00 -7.02
N THR A 446 40.70 -1.79 -8.25
CA THR A 446 40.57 -2.89 -9.23
C THR A 446 41.83 -3.15 -10.03
N GLN A 447 42.66 -2.13 -10.30
CA GLN A 447 43.89 -2.19 -11.09
C GLN A 447 43.74 -2.88 -12.47
N ASN A 448 42.54 -2.91 -13.04
CA ASN A 448 42.14 -3.77 -14.18
C ASN A 448 42.36 -5.30 -13.98
N GLN A 449 42.56 -5.78 -12.76
CA GLN A 449 42.81 -7.19 -12.43
C GLN A 449 41.52 -8.00 -12.21
N ILE A 450 40.37 -7.34 -12.05
CA ILE A 450 39.07 -8.02 -11.89
C ILE A 450 38.44 -8.26 -13.27
N LEU A 451 38.41 -9.52 -13.70
CA LEU A 451 37.78 -9.92 -14.96
C LEU A 451 36.30 -9.49 -15.05
N GLY A 452 35.94 -8.79 -16.11
CA GLY A 452 34.57 -8.31 -16.37
C GLY A 452 34.31 -6.84 -16.00
N ILE A 453 35.31 -6.15 -15.44
CA ILE A 453 35.29 -4.71 -15.16
C ILE A 453 36.65 -4.10 -15.54
N ASN A 454 36.67 -2.89 -16.09
CA ASN A 454 37.91 -2.17 -16.45
C ASN A 454 37.75 -0.67 -16.20
N ASN A 455 38.85 0.08 -16.27
CA ASN A 455 38.90 1.51 -15.98
C ASN A 455 37.90 2.35 -16.81
N GLN A 456 37.65 1.99 -18.07
CA GLN A 456 36.68 2.68 -18.94
C GLN A 456 35.23 2.37 -18.53
N LEU A 457 34.95 1.13 -18.13
CA LEU A 457 33.63 0.71 -17.66
C LEU A 457 33.29 1.37 -16.32
N ILE A 458 34.28 1.43 -15.39
CA ILE A 458 34.20 2.13 -14.10
C ILE A 458 33.90 3.61 -14.31
N ASP A 459 34.68 4.29 -15.15
CA ASP A 459 34.53 5.71 -15.47
C ASP A 459 33.10 6.02 -15.98
N LYS A 460 32.63 5.27 -16.99
CA LYS A 460 31.28 5.46 -17.53
C LYS A 460 30.18 5.13 -16.52
N TYR A 461 30.35 4.11 -15.67
CA TYR A 461 29.31 3.71 -14.71
C TYR A 461 29.10 4.74 -13.60
N ILE A 462 30.20 5.26 -13.03
CA ILE A 462 30.11 6.24 -11.94
C ILE A 462 29.61 7.59 -12.48
N LYS A 463 30.01 7.99 -13.70
CA LYS A 463 29.43 9.15 -14.40
C LYS A 463 27.94 8.99 -14.70
N TYR A 464 27.51 7.80 -15.11
CA TYR A 464 26.08 7.48 -15.29
C TYR A 464 25.31 7.63 -13.97
N LEU A 465 25.83 7.10 -12.86
CA LEU A 465 25.23 7.28 -11.54
C LEU A 465 25.15 8.78 -11.18
N ALA A 466 26.23 9.54 -11.35
CA ALA A 466 26.23 10.98 -11.06
C ALA A 466 25.15 11.75 -11.85
N ASN A 467 24.99 11.47 -13.15
CA ASN A 467 23.92 12.02 -13.98
C ASN A 467 22.53 11.65 -13.44
N LEU A 468 22.31 10.38 -13.09
CA LEU A 468 21.04 9.89 -12.56
C LEU A 468 20.66 10.63 -11.26
N ARG A 469 21.63 10.83 -10.36
CA ARG A 469 21.40 11.49 -9.06
C ARG A 469 21.16 13.00 -9.18
N LEU A 470 21.88 13.70 -10.06
CA LEU A 470 21.59 15.11 -10.36
C LEU A 470 20.19 15.28 -10.96
N THR A 471 19.81 14.39 -11.89
CA THR A 471 18.48 14.41 -12.51
C THR A 471 17.36 14.15 -11.48
N GLN A 472 17.59 13.26 -10.50
CA GLN A 472 16.65 12.99 -9.40
C GLN A 472 16.39 14.18 -8.46
N LEU A 473 17.28 15.18 -8.47
CA LEU A 473 17.16 16.46 -7.75
C LEU A 473 16.66 17.62 -8.66
N GLY A 474 16.32 17.34 -9.93
CA GLY A 474 15.85 18.35 -10.89
C GLY A 474 16.96 19.11 -11.62
N TYR A 475 18.23 18.71 -11.50
CA TYR A 475 19.36 19.34 -12.18
C TYR A 475 19.69 18.67 -13.52
N LYS A 476 20.35 19.41 -14.42
CA LYS A 476 20.81 18.87 -15.71
C LYS A 476 21.98 17.89 -15.52
N PRO A 477 22.12 16.86 -16.38
CA PRO A 477 23.26 15.94 -16.35
C PRO A 477 24.61 16.67 -16.44
N LEU A 478 25.60 16.20 -15.66
CA LEU A 478 26.97 16.73 -15.64
C LEU A 478 27.83 16.16 -16.79
N TYR A 479 27.52 14.96 -17.27
CA TYR A 479 28.26 14.27 -18.34
C TYR A 479 27.32 13.93 -19.50
N PRO A 480 27.01 14.86 -20.42
CA PRO A 480 25.98 14.66 -21.47
C PRO A 480 26.20 13.43 -22.36
N ASP A 481 27.46 13.04 -22.60
CA ASP A 481 27.83 11.88 -23.43
C ASP A 481 27.54 10.53 -22.76
N VAL A 482 27.11 10.51 -21.49
CA VAL A 482 26.85 9.30 -20.70
C VAL A 482 25.35 9.19 -20.40
N THR A 483 24.62 8.66 -21.38
CA THR A 483 23.16 8.54 -21.37
C THR A 483 22.63 7.18 -20.89
N GLU A 484 23.44 6.11 -20.98
CA GLU A 484 23.04 4.74 -20.64
C GLU A 484 23.91 4.10 -19.56
N ASN A 485 23.32 3.22 -18.74
CA ASN A 485 24.05 2.38 -17.80
C ASN A 485 24.97 1.40 -18.57
N PRO A 486 26.31 1.47 -18.44
CA PRO A 486 27.23 0.55 -19.11
C PRO A 486 27.33 -0.82 -18.42
N MET A 487 26.81 -0.96 -17.20
CA MET A 487 26.85 -2.19 -16.40
C MET A 487 25.43 -2.70 -16.05
N LYS A 488 24.51 -2.74 -17.01
CA LYS A 488 23.11 -3.22 -16.83
C LYS A 488 23.01 -4.61 -16.16
N TRP A 489 24.05 -5.43 -16.27
CA TRP A 489 24.14 -6.73 -15.61
C TRP A 489 24.33 -6.64 -14.08
N ILE A 490 24.79 -5.51 -13.52
CA ILE A 490 24.84 -5.28 -12.07
C ILE A 490 23.43 -5.27 -11.48
N ASP A 491 22.46 -4.70 -12.20
CA ASP A 491 21.06 -4.72 -11.76
C ASP A 491 20.50 -6.15 -11.70
N GLN A 492 20.98 -7.04 -12.56
CA GLN A 492 20.70 -8.49 -12.48
C GLN A 492 21.42 -9.20 -11.32
N PHE A 493 22.44 -8.59 -10.72
CA PHE A 493 23.10 -9.11 -9.51
C PHE A 493 22.59 -8.48 -8.21
N ARG A 494 21.83 -7.37 -8.28
CA ARG A 494 21.03 -6.84 -7.16
C ARG A 494 19.93 -7.85 -6.75
N THR A 495 19.37 -8.57 -7.72
CA THR A 495 18.40 -9.67 -7.51
C THR A 495 19.02 -10.82 -6.71
N ILE A 496 18.28 -11.46 -5.82
CA ILE A 496 18.78 -12.40 -4.80
C ILE A 496 18.83 -13.86 -5.29
N ASN A 497 18.16 -14.20 -6.38
CA ASN A 497 17.77 -15.59 -6.66
C ASN A 497 18.86 -16.58 -7.12
N ASP A 498 20.01 -16.14 -7.65
CA ASP A 498 20.86 -17.03 -8.47
C ASP A 498 21.91 -17.91 -7.74
N THR A 499 21.88 -18.02 -6.40
CA THR A 499 22.91 -18.79 -5.64
C THR A 499 22.41 -19.70 -4.51
N LYS A 500 21.16 -20.19 -4.56
CA LYS A 500 20.63 -21.17 -3.59
C LYS A 500 19.86 -22.36 -4.19
N THR A 501 20.43 -23.02 -5.18
CA THR A 501 20.37 -24.49 -5.22
C THR A 501 21.59 -25.04 -4.46
N ASP A 502 21.33 -25.62 -3.31
CA ASP A 502 22.33 -26.41 -2.57
C ASP A 502 22.70 -27.63 -3.44
N PHE A 503 24.00 -27.82 -3.71
CA PHE A 503 24.52 -28.85 -4.61
C PHE A 503 24.09 -30.27 -4.17
N PHE A 504 23.81 -30.45 -2.88
CA PHE A 504 23.32 -31.71 -2.31
C PHE A 504 21.79 -31.83 -2.24
N GLN A 505 21.03 -30.76 -2.53
CA GLN A 505 19.56 -30.77 -2.56
C GLN A 505 18.96 -30.67 -3.98
N ALA A 506 19.80 -30.40 -4.98
CA ALA A 506 19.40 -30.53 -6.38
C ALA A 506 19.07 -32.00 -6.68
N LYS A 507 17.78 -32.35 -6.79
CA LYS A 507 17.39 -33.59 -7.46
C LYS A 507 17.99 -33.56 -8.87
N PRO A 508 18.70 -34.61 -9.33
CA PRO A 508 19.21 -34.63 -10.69
C PRO A 508 18.03 -34.45 -11.64
N GLN A 509 18.06 -33.39 -12.45
CA GLN A 509 17.06 -33.27 -13.51
C GLN A 509 17.21 -34.48 -14.41
N THR A 510 16.08 -35.16 -14.62
CA THR A 510 16.01 -36.38 -15.41
C THR A 510 16.62 -36.09 -16.78
N TYR A 511 17.62 -36.87 -17.20
CA TYR A 511 18.12 -36.82 -18.56
C TYR A 511 16.95 -37.17 -19.50
N ALA A 512 16.31 -36.15 -20.05
CA ALA A 512 15.36 -36.32 -21.13
C ALA A 512 16.11 -37.00 -22.28
N LYS A 513 15.59 -38.13 -22.75
CA LYS A 513 16.25 -38.95 -23.78
C LYS A 513 16.67 -38.05 -24.95
N ARG A 514 17.95 -38.17 -25.30
CA ARG A 514 18.53 -37.62 -26.54
C ARG A 514 17.59 -38.00 -27.69
N SER A 515 16.99 -37.01 -28.34
CA SER A 515 16.31 -37.24 -29.61
C SER A 515 17.34 -37.79 -30.59
N GLU A 516 17.02 -38.91 -31.24
CA GLU A 516 17.86 -39.49 -32.27
C GLU A 516 18.01 -38.46 -33.41
N LEU A 517 19.24 -38.03 -33.66
CA LEU A 517 19.61 -37.37 -34.90
C LEU A 517 19.43 -38.37 -36.03
N ARG A 518 18.38 -38.19 -36.83
CA ARG A 518 18.33 -38.76 -38.17
C ARG A 518 19.19 -37.90 -39.08
N TRP A 519 20.19 -38.54 -39.67
CA TRP A 519 20.95 -38.04 -40.81
C TRP A 519 20.16 -38.29 -42.10
#